data_AF-A0A256YWK5-F1
#
_entry.id   AF-A0A256YWK5-F1
#
_cell.length_a   1.000
_cell.length_b   1.000
_cell.length_c   1.000
_cell.angle_alpha   90.00
_cell.angle_beta   90.00
_cell.angle_gamma   90.00
#
_symmetry.space_group_name_H-M   'P 1'
#
loop_
_entity.id
_entity.type
_entity.pdbx_description
1 polymer ?
#
loop_
_entity_poly.entity_id
_entity_poly.type
_entity_poly.pdbx_seq_one_letter_code
_entity_poly.pdbx_strand_id
1 'polypeptide(L)'
;GARDVSILPAFMKKGRPGHIVKVIADLDDAERLSRILMEETGSLGVRVYPCGRRILLRRSIPVEVEVGGVKATVSVKVAKDSRGRVVQVKPEYEDAKRLSEETGLPLREILRLAEEKARRTLR
;
A
#
# COMPACT_ATOMS: atom_id res chain seq x y z
N GLY A 1 -12.81 3.70 -7.24
CA GLY A 1 -12.36 4.13 -8.58
C GLY A 1 -10.85 4.22 -8.61
N ALA A 2 -10.26 5.26 -8.00
CA ALA A 2 -8.81 5.37 -7.94
C ALA A 2 -8.17 4.18 -7.19
N ARG A 3 -7.08 3.66 -7.76
CA ARG A 3 -6.22 2.62 -7.18
C ARG A 3 -5.17 3.20 -6.23
N ASP A 4 -4.73 4.42 -6.50
CA ASP A 4 -3.78 5.18 -5.68
C ASP A 4 -3.87 6.68 -6.01
N VAL A 5 -3.54 7.53 -5.04
CA VAL A 5 -3.51 8.99 -5.19
C VAL A 5 -2.30 9.54 -4.44
N SER A 6 -1.54 10.42 -5.10
CA SER A 6 -0.42 11.12 -4.49
C SER A 6 -0.47 12.61 -4.80
N ILE A 7 -0.04 13.43 -3.84
CA ILE A 7 0.05 14.88 -3.98
C ILE A 7 1.53 15.26 -3.86
N LEU A 8 2.10 15.83 -4.92
CA LEU A 8 3.51 16.22 -4.97
C LEU A 8 3.64 17.74 -4.94
N PRO A 9 4.42 18.33 -4.03
CA PRO A 9 4.72 19.76 -4.07
C PRO A 9 5.55 20.09 -5.31
N ALA A 10 5.24 21.20 -5.98
CA ALA A 10 5.96 21.65 -7.16
C ALA A 10 5.96 23.17 -7.27
N PHE A 11 7.00 23.72 -7.91
CA PHE A 11 6.97 25.11 -8.38
C PHE A 11 6.37 25.16 -9.78
N MET A 12 5.39 26.03 -9.94
CA MET A 12 4.67 26.29 -11.19
C MET A 12 5.27 27.52 -11.89
N LYS A 13 4.70 27.88 -13.05
CA LYS A 13 5.10 29.08 -13.80
C LYS A 13 5.15 30.31 -12.88
N LYS A 14 6.13 31.20 -13.14
CA LYS A 14 6.38 32.42 -12.35
C LYS A 14 6.70 32.16 -10.87
N GLY A 15 7.33 31.02 -10.57
CA GLY A 15 7.77 30.67 -9.21
C GLY A 15 6.64 30.43 -8.20
N ARG A 16 5.40 30.23 -8.68
CA ARG A 16 4.25 30.04 -7.78
C ARG A 16 4.31 28.63 -7.17
N PRO A 17 4.21 28.47 -5.85
CA PRO A 17 4.07 27.15 -5.25
C PRO A 17 2.72 26.53 -5.65
N GLY A 18 2.72 25.22 -5.87
CA GLY A 18 1.53 24.45 -6.22
C GLY A 18 1.73 22.96 -5.96
N HIS A 19 0.75 22.17 -6.37
CA HIS A 19 0.78 20.72 -6.22
C HIS A 19 0.43 20.02 -7.52
N ILE A 20 1.07 18.87 -7.75
CA ILE A 20 0.68 17.90 -8.78
C ILE A 20 -0.15 16.83 -8.09
N VAL A 21 -1.42 16.72 -8.49
CA VAL A 21 -2.28 15.59 -8.09
C VAL A 21 -2.08 14.47 -9.10
N LYS A 22 -1.55 13.33 -8.64
CA LYS A 22 -1.33 12.14 -9.45
C LYS A 22 -2.28 11.04 -9.01
N VAL A 23 -3.07 10.53 -9.95
CA VAL A 23 -4.03 9.44 -9.72
C VAL A 23 -3.63 8.23 -10.55
N ILE A 24 -3.60 7.06 -9.93
CA ILE A 24 -3.50 5.77 -10.61
C ILE A 24 -4.89 5.14 -10.62
N ALA A 25 -5.36 4.73 -11.80
CA ALA A 25 -6.67 4.13 -11.98
C ALA A 25 -6.62 3.07 -13.08
N ASP A 26 -7.65 2.22 -13.11
CA ASP A 26 -7.88 1.38 -14.28
C ASP A 26 -8.35 2.25 -15.46
N LEU A 27 -8.12 1.78 -16.69
CA LEU A 27 -8.38 2.57 -17.90
C LEU A 27 -9.86 2.99 -17.99
N ASP A 28 -10.77 2.10 -17.63
CA ASP A 28 -12.23 2.34 -17.66
C ASP A 28 -12.67 3.45 -16.70
N ASP A 29 -11.88 3.74 -15.67
CA ASP A 29 -12.13 4.80 -14.70
C ASP A 29 -11.48 6.15 -15.09
N ALA A 30 -10.62 6.17 -16.11
CA ALA A 30 -9.76 7.32 -16.42
C ALA A 30 -10.58 8.57 -16.78
N GLU A 31 -11.60 8.44 -17.63
CA GLU A 31 -12.44 9.57 -18.04
C GLU A 31 -13.24 10.13 -16.85
N ARG A 32 -13.91 9.24 -16.10
CA ARG A 32 -14.71 9.60 -14.94
C ARG A 32 -13.88 10.32 -13.87
N LEU A 33 -12.69 9.81 -13.56
CA LEU A 33 -11.80 10.42 -12.57
C LEU A 33 -11.16 11.73 -13.07
N SER A 34 -10.87 11.82 -14.36
CA SER A 34 -10.40 13.07 -14.99
C SER A 34 -11.42 14.19 -14.82
N ARG A 35 -12.70 13.89 -15.06
CA ARG A 35 -13.80 14.84 -14.88
C ARG A 35 -13.91 15.31 -13.43
N ILE A 36 -13.90 14.39 -12.47
CA ILE A 36 -13.92 14.71 -11.03
C ILE A 36 -12.76 15.64 -10.67
N LEU A 37 -11.54 15.34 -11.13
CA LEU A 37 -10.39 16.22 -10.85
C LEU A 37 -10.60 17.63 -11.41
N MET A 38 -11.11 17.77 -12.63
CA MET A 38 -11.33 19.08 -13.24
C MET A 38 -12.43 19.86 -12.52
N GLU A 39 -13.55 19.22 -12.20
CA GLU A 39 -14.70 19.83 -11.52
C GLU A 39 -14.34 20.27 -10.09
N GLU A 40 -13.64 19.43 -9.32
CA GLU A 40 -13.34 19.70 -7.91
C GLU A 40 -12.12 20.61 -7.70
N THR A 41 -11.15 20.60 -8.62
CA THR A 41 -9.93 21.42 -8.49
C THR A 41 -9.97 22.71 -9.32
N GLY A 42 -10.93 22.84 -10.24
CA GLY A 42 -10.96 23.92 -11.23
C GLY A 42 -9.86 23.82 -12.29
N SER A 43 -9.18 22.67 -12.41
CA SER A 43 -8.23 22.45 -13.49
C SER A 43 -8.95 22.40 -14.83
N LEU A 44 -8.45 23.15 -15.82
CA LEU A 44 -9.00 23.16 -17.18
C LEU A 44 -8.66 21.90 -17.99
N GLY A 45 -7.85 21.00 -17.44
CA GLY A 45 -7.44 19.78 -18.12
C GLY A 45 -6.60 18.87 -17.22
N VAL A 46 -6.50 17.61 -17.62
CA VAL A 46 -5.62 16.63 -17.00
C VAL A 46 -4.86 15.86 -18.08
N ARG A 47 -3.67 15.35 -17.73
CA ARG A 47 -2.86 14.53 -18.64
C ARG A 47 -2.99 13.07 -18.23
N VAL A 48 -3.34 12.21 -19.19
CA VAL A 48 -3.52 10.78 -18.98
C VAL A 48 -2.43 10.03 -19.75
N TYR A 49 -1.71 9.14 -19.06
CA TYR A 49 -0.68 8.30 -19.66
C TYR A 49 -0.95 6.84 -19.30
N PRO A 50 -1.14 5.94 -20.28
CA PRO A 50 -1.22 4.51 -19.99
C PRO A 50 0.15 4.01 -19.53
N CYS A 51 0.17 3.10 -18.55
CA CYS A 51 1.39 2.46 -18.10
C CYS A 51 1.20 0.96 -17.86
N GLY A 52 2.21 0.18 -18.20
CA GLY A 52 2.23 -1.25 -17.88
C GLY A 52 2.48 -1.45 -16.39
N ARG A 53 1.72 -2.36 -15.76
CA ARG A 53 1.90 -2.73 -14.36
C ARG A 53 2.37 -4.18 -14.26
N ARG A 54 3.54 -4.41 -13.67
CA ARG A 54 4.03 -5.75 -13.33
C ARG A 54 3.82 -5.98 -11.84
N ILE A 55 3.10 -7.03 -11.49
CA ILE A 55 2.84 -7.42 -10.09
C ILE A 55 3.21 -8.87 -9.86
N LEU A 56 3.66 -9.17 -8.64
CA LEU A 56 3.78 -10.55 -8.18
C LEU A 56 2.42 -11.08 -7.76
N LEU A 57 2.21 -12.39 -7.97
CA LEU A 57 1.10 -13.10 -7.35
C LEU A 57 1.30 -13.04 -5.84
N ARG A 58 0.27 -12.58 -5.14
CA ARG A 58 0.31 -12.46 -3.68
C ARG A 58 -0.97 -12.97 -3.06
N ARG A 59 -0.85 -13.56 -1.87
CA ARG A 59 -1.98 -13.90 -1.00
C ARG A 59 -1.71 -13.35 0.39
N SER A 60 -2.77 -13.04 1.10
CA SER A 60 -2.69 -12.79 2.55
C SER A 60 -2.89 -14.10 3.29
N ILE A 61 -2.03 -14.40 4.26
CA ILE A 61 -2.19 -15.53 5.18
C ILE A 61 -2.30 -15.01 6.61
N PRO A 62 -3.13 -15.62 7.47
CA PRO A 62 -3.15 -15.30 8.88
C PRO A 62 -1.90 -15.87 9.57
N VAL A 63 -1.26 -15.07 10.42
CA VAL A 63 -0.12 -15.51 11.25
C VAL A 63 -0.41 -15.12 12.69
N GLU A 64 -0.58 -16.12 13.55
CA GLU A 64 -0.71 -15.88 14.98
C GLU A 64 0.63 -15.37 15.53
N VAL A 65 0.63 -14.30 16.30
CA VAL A 65 1.81 -13.75 16.96
C VAL A 65 1.48 -13.60 18.44
N GLU A 66 2.44 -13.95 19.29
CA GLU A 66 2.32 -13.77 20.73
C GLU A 66 3.38 -12.77 21.16
N VAL A 67 2.94 -11.62 21.69
CA VAL A 67 3.85 -10.54 22.11
C VAL A 67 3.29 -9.88 23.37
N GLY A 68 4.14 -9.68 24.38
CA GLY A 68 3.71 -9.10 25.65
C GLY A 68 2.61 -9.88 26.39
N GLY A 69 2.50 -11.19 26.15
CA GLY A 69 1.44 -12.05 26.71
C GLY A 69 0.10 -11.97 25.98
N VAL A 70 0.01 -11.17 24.91
CA VAL A 70 -1.18 -11.05 24.06
C VAL A 70 -1.00 -11.91 22.82
N LYS A 71 -2.01 -12.73 22.50
CA LYS A 71 -2.10 -13.49 21.26
C LYS A 71 -2.99 -12.75 20.28
N ALA A 72 -2.46 -12.44 19.10
CA ALA A 72 -3.21 -11.78 18.03
C ALA A 72 -2.89 -12.42 16.68
N THR A 73 -3.79 -12.25 15.71
CA THR A 73 -3.54 -12.68 14.33
C THR A 73 -3.15 -11.47 13.50
N VAL A 74 -1.97 -11.52 12.88
CA VAL A 74 -1.50 -10.52 11.93
C VAL A 74 -1.62 -11.10 10.52
N SER A 75 -2.31 -10.39 9.64
CA SER A 75 -2.36 -10.76 8.23
C SER A 75 -1.00 -10.51 7.58
N VAL A 76 -0.48 -11.46 6.81
CA VAL A 76 0.83 -11.36 6.16
C VAL A 76 0.68 -11.56 4.66
N LYS A 77 1.06 -10.55 3.89
CA LYS A 77 1.12 -10.59 2.43
C LYS A 77 2.35 -11.37 2.00
N VAL A 78 2.13 -12.50 1.33
CA VAL A 78 3.18 -13.35 0.77
C VAL A 78 3.14 -13.25 -0.74
N ALA A 79 4.21 -12.74 -1.34
CA ALA A 79 4.37 -12.63 -2.79
C ALA A 79 5.26 -13.75 -3.32
N LYS A 80 4.83 -14.40 -4.40
CA LYS A 80 5.58 -15.47 -5.08
C LYS A 80 5.92 -15.07 -6.51
N ASP A 81 7.05 -15.56 -7.01
CA ASP A 81 7.40 -15.45 -8.43
C ASP A 81 6.64 -16.50 -9.28
N SER A 82 6.83 -16.44 -10.60
CA SER A 82 6.22 -17.37 -11.54
C SER A 82 6.66 -18.83 -11.37
N ARG A 83 7.74 -19.08 -10.62
CA ARG A 83 8.24 -20.43 -10.28
C ARG A 83 7.77 -20.87 -8.89
N GLY A 84 6.87 -20.11 -8.24
CA GLY A 84 6.31 -20.41 -6.93
C GLY A 84 7.23 -20.08 -5.74
N ARG A 85 8.40 -19.47 -5.97
CA ARG A 85 9.34 -19.10 -4.89
C ARG A 85 8.84 -17.86 -4.17
N VAL A 86 8.90 -17.87 -2.83
CA VAL A 86 8.53 -16.70 -2.01
C VAL A 86 9.57 -15.60 -2.19
N VAL A 87 9.13 -14.43 -2.65
CA VAL A 87 9.98 -13.26 -2.92
C VAL A 87 9.85 -12.22 -1.81
N GLN A 88 8.63 -11.98 -1.32
CA GLN A 88 8.37 -11.04 -0.22
C GLN A 88 7.39 -11.62 0.77
N VAL A 89 7.63 -11.30 2.05
CA VAL A 89 6.74 -11.56 3.18
C VAL A 89 6.61 -10.22 3.89
N LYS A 90 5.41 -9.64 3.90
CA LYS A 90 5.15 -8.33 4.48
C LYS A 90 3.92 -8.39 5.38
N PRO A 91 4.08 -8.26 6.71
CA PRO A 91 2.94 -8.13 7.60
C PRO A 91 2.11 -6.90 7.25
N GLU A 92 0.82 -6.98 7.53
CA GLU A 92 -0.12 -5.88 7.40
C GLU A 92 0.16 -4.84 8.50
N TYR A 93 0.23 -3.56 8.10
CA TYR A 93 0.70 -2.49 8.97
C TYR A 93 -0.34 -2.13 10.03
N GLU A 94 -1.62 -2.04 9.67
CA GLU A 94 -2.71 -1.71 10.59
C GLU A 94 -2.93 -2.82 11.63
N ASP A 95 -2.80 -4.09 11.24
CA ASP A 95 -2.81 -5.21 12.20
C ASP A 95 -1.68 -5.08 13.23
N ALA A 96 -0.46 -4.82 12.76
CA ALA A 96 0.69 -4.67 13.64
C ALA A 96 0.63 -3.40 14.48
N LYS A 97 0.05 -2.31 13.95
CA LYS A 97 -0.17 -1.05 14.66
C LYS A 97 -1.16 -1.20 15.79
N ARG A 98 -2.30 -1.86 15.55
CA ARG A 98 -3.28 -2.17 16.59
C ARG A 98 -2.64 -2.97 17.73
N LEU A 99 -1.87 -4.01 17.40
CA LEU A 99 -1.17 -4.80 18.42
C LEU A 99 -0.10 -3.98 19.16
N SER A 100 0.57 -3.04 18.49
CA SER A 100 1.53 -2.11 19.10
C SER A 100 0.85 -1.21 20.12
N GLU A 101 -0.31 -0.67 19.79
CA GLU A 101 -1.12 0.18 20.67
C GLU A 101 -1.66 -0.60 21.87
N GLU A 102 -2.10 -1.86 21.68
CA GLU A 102 -2.62 -2.73 22.75
C GLU A 102 -1.54 -3.21 23.73
N THR A 103 -0.35 -3.55 23.23
CA THR A 103 0.73 -4.14 24.05
C THR A 103 1.74 -3.11 24.56
N GLY A 104 1.74 -1.91 24.01
CA GLY A 104 2.77 -0.90 24.25
C GLY A 104 4.13 -1.23 23.63
N LEU A 105 4.24 -2.32 22.87
CA LEU A 105 5.49 -2.74 22.26
C LEU A 105 5.77 -2.00 20.94
N PRO A 106 7.05 -1.82 20.56
CA PRO A 106 7.40 -1.13 19.33
C PRO A 106 6.83 -1.83 18.09
N LEU A 107 6.11 -1.09 17.25
CA LEU A 107 5.57 -1.59 15.96
C LEU A 107 6.60 -2.37 15.12
N ARG A 108 7.83 -1.86 15.08
CA ARG A 108 8.92 -2.50 14.33
C ARG A 108 9.21 -3.92 14.81
N GLU A 109 9.10 -4.17 16.11
CA GLU A 109 9.32 -5.48 16.71
C GLU A 109 8.19 -6.44 16.33
N ILE A 110 6.93 -5.99 16.40
CA ILE A 110 5.75 -6.77 16.02
C ILE A 110 5.82 -7.15 14.54
N LEU A 111 6.13 -6.20 13.66
CA LEU A 111 6.33 -6.46 12.23
C LEU A 111 7.42 -7.52 12.01
N ARG A 112 8.56 -7.41 12.69
CA ARG A 112 9.65 -8.39 12.58
C ARG A 112 9.21 -9.78 13.02
N LEU A 113 8.54 -9.91 14.16
CA LEU A 113 8.07 -11.19 14.69
C LEU A 113 7.04 -11.86 13.76
N ALA A 114 6.08 -11.08 13.26
CA ALA A 114 5.08 -11.55 12.30
C ALA A 114 5.75 -12.05 11.01
N GLU A 115 6.73 -11.30 10.49
CA GLU A 115 7.47 -11.69 9.28
C GLU A 115 8.29 -12.97 9.51
N GLU A 116 9.03 -13.06 10.61
CA GLU A 116 9.85 -14.23 10.96
C GLU A 116 9.00 -15.48 11.12
N LYS A 117 7.88 -15.39 11.83
CA LYS A 117 6.96 -16.51 12.01
C LYS A 117 6.32 -16.93 10.69
N ALA A 118 5.89 -15.98 9.87
CA ALA A 118 5.38 -16.27 8.53
C ALA A 118 6.42 -17.01 7.66
N ARG A 119 7.67 -16.56 7.67
CA ARG A 119 8.76 -17.20 6.91
C ARG A 119 9.05 -18.62 7.37
N ARG A 120 8.91 -18.93 8.66
CA ARG A 120 9.06 -20.30 9.18
C ARG A 120 7.97 -21.23 8.68
N THR A 121 6.72 -20.77 8.63
CA THR A 121 5.58 -21.57 8.17
C THR A 121 5.55 -21.76 6.64
N LEU A 122 6.26 -20.91 5.89
CA LEU A 122 6.33 -20.95 4.43
C LEU A 122 7.50 -21.77 3.88
N ARG A 123 8.41 -22.25 4.74
CA ARG A 123 9.44 -23.22 4.41
C ARG A 123 8.85 -24.62 4.40
#